data_AF-A0A932WT47-F1
#
_entry.id   AF-A0A932WT47-F1
#
_cell.length_a   1.000
_cell.length_b   1.000
_cell.length_c   1.000
_cell.angle_alpha   90.00
_cell.angle_beta   90.00
_cell.angle_gamma   90.00
#
_symmetry.space_group_name_H-M   'P 1'
#
loop_
_entity.id
_entity.type
_entity.pdbx_description
1 polymer ?
#
loop_
_entity_poly.entity_id
_entity_poly.type
_entity_poly.pdbx_seq_one_letter_code
_entity_poly.pdbx_strand_id
1 'polypeptide(L)' 'MPDFDRFDICEAHYLIECDYHVNGWLRERLSNVRRWEATHVQLHRLGFRPGPLLSYETLTDNGREIYDLLVRRYDLPAAA' A
#
# COMPACT_ATOMS: atom_id res chain seq x y z
N MET A 1 -13.10 4.80 -10.28
CA MET A 1 -13.11 3.42 -9.73
C MET A 1 -11.86 2.83 -10.33
N PRO A 2 -10.91 2.36 -9.52
CA PRO A 2 -9.58 2.09 -10.02
C PRO A 2 -9.58 0.93 -11.01
N ASP A 3 -8.76 1.06 -12.05
CA ASP A 3 -8.51 0.05 -13.04
C ASP A 3 -7.46 -0.95 -12.53
N PHE A 4 -7.51 -2.17 -13.06
CA PHE A 4 -6.52 -3.19 -12.72
C PHE A 4 -5.18 -2.88 -13.40
N ASP A 5 -4.28 -2.24 -12.65
CA ASP A 5 -2.87 -2.12 -13.01
C ASP A 5 -2.01 -2.70 -11.89
N ARG A 6 -1.09 -3.60 -12.25
CA ARG A 6 -0.28 -4.32 -11.25
C ARG A 6 0.68 -3.39 -10.53
N PHE A 7 1.27 -2.41 -11.20
CA PHE A 7 2.21 -1.47 -10.60
C PHE A 7 1.48 -0.54 -9.64
N ASP A 8 0.36 0.06 -10.07
CA ASP A 8 -0.44 0.95 -9.22
C ASP A 8 -0.94 0.23 -7.95
N ILE A 9 -1.41 -1.01 -8.08
CA ILE A 9 -1.82 -1.83 -6.94
C ILE A 9 -0.64 -2.08 -5.99
N CYS A 10 0.53 -2.46 -6.52
CA CYS A 10 1.70 -2.73 -5.68
C CYS A 10 2.21 -1.47 -4.98
N GLU A 11 2.28 -0.35 -5.70
CA GLU A 11 2.75 0.94 -5.20
C GLU A 11 1.83 1.47 -4.10
N ALA A 12 0.51 1.47 -4.32
CA ALA A 12 -0.45 1.91 -3.32
C ALA A 12 -0.41 1.04 -2.05
N HIS A 13 -0.30 -0.30 -2.21
CA HIS A 13 -0.16 -1.21 -1.07
C HIS A 13 1.17 -1.08 -0.34
N TYR A 14 2.25 -0.78 -1.05
CA TYR A 14 3.54 -0.50 -0.44
C TYR A 14 3.47 0.80 0.36
N LEU A 15 2.97 1.87 -0.25
CA LEU A 15 2.91 3.20 0.35
C LEU A 15 2.05 3.20 1.62
N ILE A 16 0.89 2.54 1.60
CA ILE A 16 0.04 2.49 2.80
C ILE A 16 0.68 1.71 3.97
N GLU A 17 1.51 0.71 3.67
CA GLU A 17 2.32 0.07 4.71
C GLU A 17 3.37 1.04 5.23
N CYS A 18 4.07 1.76 4.36
CA CYS A 18 5.08 2.74 4.77
C CYS A 18 4.50 3.86 5.65
N ASP A 19 3.32 4.36 5.32
CA ASP A 19 2.72 5.51 6.01
C ASP A 19 2.11 5.14 7.36
N TYR A 20 1.51 3.95 7.48
CA TYR A 20 0.68 3.59 8.64
C TYR A 20 1.19 2.39 9.45
N HIS A 21 2.30 1.74 9.05
CA HIS A 21 2.81 0.62 9.83
C HIS A 21 3.17 1.03 11.26
N VAL A 22 2.97 0.09 12.18
CA VAL A 22 3.48 0.21 13.55
C VAL A 22 4.52 -0.89 13.75
N ASN A 23 5.77 -0.50 14.00
CA ASN A 23 6.92 -1.43 14.14
C ASN A 23 7.10 -2.34 12.91
N GLY A 24 7.06 -1.76 11.72
CA GLY A 24 7.25 -2.44 10.43
C GLY A 24 6.07 -3.28 9.93
N TRP A 25 4.90 -3.21 10.59
CA TRP A 25 3.74 -4.01 10.22
C TRP A 25 2.40 -3.24 10.31
N LEU A 26 1.64 -3.21 9.22
CA LEU A 26 0.27 -2.71 9.16
C LEU A 26 -0.71 -3.83 9.52
N ARG A 27 -1.38 -3.72 10.68
CA ARG A 27 -2.21 -4.82 11.24
C ARG A 27 -3.65 -4.79 10.73
N GLU A 28 -4.10 -3.64 10.27
CA GLU A 28 -5.43 -3.36 9.75
C GLU A 28 -5.66 -4.10 8.42
N ARG A 29 -4.57 -4.39 7.68
CA ARG A 29 -4.61 -5.21 6.48
C ARG A 29 -4.80 -6.69 6.82
N LEU A 30 -5.98 -7.24 6.61
CA LEU A 30 -6.29 -8.66 6.88
C LEU A 30 -5.32 -9.66 6.23
N SER A 31 -4.79 -9.37 5.03
CA SER A 31 -3.78 -10.24 4.38
C SER A 31 -2.50 -10.35 5.22
N ASN A 32 -2.09 -9.26 5.86
CA ASN A 32 -0.92 -9.23 6.72
C ASN A 32 -1.12 -10.11 7.95
N VAL A 33 -2.28 -10.00 8.60
CA VAL A 33 -2.66 -10.82 9.76
C VAL A 33 -2.71 -12.31 9.39
N ARG A 34 -3.38 -12.67 8.29
CA ARG A 34 -3.53 -14.06 7.85
C ARG A 34 -2.20 -14.72 7.49
N ARG A 35 -1.26 -13.97 6.92
CA ARG A 35 0.07 -14.46 6.52
C ARG A 35 1.11 -14.32 7.63
N TRP A 36 0.77 -13.62 8.70
CA TRP A 36 1.68 -13.19 9.75
C TRP A 36 2.92 -12.46 9.19
N GLU A 37 2.66 -11.51 8.31
CA GLU A 37 3.69 -10.95 7.44
C GLU A 37 3.33 -9.54 6.94
N ALA A 38 4.31 -8.66 6.81
CA ALA A 38 4.12 -7.31 6.29
C ALA A 38 4.02 -7.26 4.75
N THR A 39 3.38 -6.20 4.24
CA THR A 39 3.16 -6.05 2.79
C THR A 39 4.47 -5.98 2.01
N HIS A 40 5.50 -5.29 2.53
CA HIS A 40 6.79 -5.17 1.83
C HIS A 40 7.47 -6.52 1.60
N VAL A 41 7.32 -7.49 2.50
CA VAL A 41 7.87 -8.85 2.33
C VAL A 41 7.14 -9.60 1.21
N GLN A 42 5.81 -9.45 1.16
CA GLN A 42 4.98 -10.04 0.10
C GLN A 42 5.35 -9.47 -1.27
N LEU A 43 5.52 -8.16 -1.36
CA LEU A 43 5.90 -7.46 -2.59
C LEU A 43 7.32 -7.80 -3.03
N HIS A 44 8.26 -7.92 -2.10
CA HIS A 44 9.63 -8.36 -2.39
C HIS A 44 9.65 -9.72 -3.10
N ARG A 45 8.82 -10.69 -2.67
CA ARG A 45 8.70 -11.99 -3.35
C ARG A 45 8.11 -11.91 -4.76
N LEU A 46 7.32 -10.88 -5.05
CA LEU A 46 6.81 -10.62 -6.40
C LEU A 46 7.86 -9.94 -7.30
N GLY A 47 9.04 -9.62 -6.76
CA GLY A 47 10.07 -8.86 -7.47
C GLY A 47 9.73 -7.38 -7.63
N PHE A 48 8.71 -6.88 -6.91
CA PHE A 48 8.37 -5.47 -6.91
C PHE A 48 9.48 -4.65 -6.27
N ARG A 49 9.85 -3.55 -6.91
CA ARG A 49 10.87 -2.61 -6.44
C ARG A 49 10.26 -1.20 -6.45
N PRO A 50 9.96 -0.61 -5.29
CA PRO A 50 9.40 0.73 -5.24
C PRO A 50 10.40 1.74 -5.80
N GLY A 51 9.89 2.77 -6.47
CA GLY A 51 10.70 3.91 -6.86
C GLY A 51 11.28 4.62 -5.63
N PRO A 52 12.49 5.19 -5.70
CA PRO A 52 13.12 5.87 -4.57
C PRO A 52 12.38 7.14 -4.13
N LEU A 53 11.57 7.72 -5.02
CA LEU A 53 10.76 8.91 -4.78
C LEU A 53 9.27 8.57 -4.62
N LEU A 54 8.93 7.29 -4.42
CA LEU A 54 7.54 6.87 -4.32
C LEU A 54 6.88 7.54 -3.09
N SER A 55 5.97 8.45 -3.38
CA SER A 55 5.08 9.16 -2.45
C SER A 55 3.69 9.29 -3.06
N TYR A 56 2.71 9.73 -2.28
CA TYR A 56 1.33 9.94 -2.73
C TYR A 56 1.25 10.87 -3.96
N GLU A 57 2.10 11.91 -4.00
CA GLU A 57 2.15 12.89 -5.10
C GLU A 57 2.70 12.27 -6.39
N THR A 58 3.60 11.29 -6.27
CA THR A 58 4.21 10.62 -7.43
C THR A 58 3.40 9.44 -7.98
N LEU A 59 2.37 8.99 -7.25
CA LEU A 59 1.44 7.99 -7.76
C LEU A 59 0.72 8.48 -9.02
N THR A 60 0.34 7.54 -9.87
CA THR A 60 -0.62 7.81 -10.94
C THR A 60 -2.00 8.16 -10.34
N ASP A 61 -2.91 8.69 -11.15
CA ASP A 61 -4.29 8.94 -10.71
C ASP A 61 -4.97 7.66 -10.22
N ASN A 62 -4.74 6.53 -10.91
CA ASN A 62 -5.25 5.22 -10.52
C ASN A 62 -4.63 4.75 -9.19
N GLY A 63 -3.32 4.90 -9.02
CA GLY A 63 -2.62 4.58 -7.77
C GLY A 63 -3.15 5.38 -6.57
N ARG A 64 -3.41 6.68 -6.75
CA ARG A 64 -4.05 7.51 -5.72
C ARG A 64 -5.46 7.04 -5.37
N GLU A 65 -6.29 6.72 -6.37
CA GLU A 65 -7.62 6.16 -6.12
C GLU A 65 -7.55 4.85 -5.31
N ILE A 66 -6.60 3.97 -5.63
CA ILE A 66 -6.39 2.73 -4.86
C ILE A 66 -5.96 3.05 -3.43
N TYR A 67 -4.99 3.96 -3.25
CA TYR A 67 -4.51 4.37 -1.94
C TYR A 67 -5.65 4.92 -1.07
N ASP A 68 -6.43 5.87 -1.58
CA ASP A 68 -7.57 6.46 -0.88
C ASP A 68 -8.62 5.42 -0.49
N LEU A 69 -8.88 4.46 -1.38
CA LEU A 69 -9.79 3.35 -1.08
C LEU A 69 -9.24 2.44 0.01
N LEU A 70 -7.94 2.20 0.06
CA LEU A 70 -7.30 1.41 1.09
C LEU A 70 -7.34 2.12 2.45
N VAL A 71 -7.07 3.43 2.49
CA VAL A 71 -7.21 4.26 3.71
C VAL A 71 -8.62 4.14 4.28
N ARG A 72 -9.65 4.33 3.43
CA ARG A 72 -11.06 4.18 3.83
C ARG A 72 -11.41 2.75 4.25
N ARG A 73 -10.94 1.75 3.51
CA ARG A 73 -11.22 0.33 3.77
C ARG A 73 -10.65 -0.13 5.13
N TYR A 74 -9.51 0.40 5.52
CA TYR A 74 -8.81 0.04 6.75
C TYR A 74 -9.09 0.99 7.91
N ASP A 75 -9.97 1.99 7.71
CA ASP A 75 -10.30 3.01 8.71
C ASP A 75 -9.06 3.73 9.26
N LEU A 76 -8.13 4.06 8.35
CA LEU A 76 -6.89 4.74 8.67
C LEU A 76 -7.11 6.27 8.72
N PRO A 77 -6.38 7.01 9.58
CA PRO A 77 -6.51 8.45 9.62
C PRO A 77 -6.07 9.07 8.29
N ALA A 78 -6.81 10.04 7.77
CA ALA A 78 -6.43 10.71 6.53
C ALA A 78 -5.00 11.26 6.65
N ALA A 79 -4.15 10.96 5.66
CA ALA A 79 -2.83 11.55 5.57
C ALA A 79 -2.99 13.08 5.52
N ALA A 80 -2.33 13.78 6.44
CA ALA A 80 -2.42 15.23 6.62
C ALA A 80 -1.61 15.99 5.57
#